data_AF-A0A7C8NZ42-F1
#
_entry.id   AF-A0A7C8NZ42-F1
#
_cell.length_a   1.000
_cell.length_b   1.000
_cell.length_c   1.000
_cell.angle_alpha   90.00
_cell.angle_beta   90.00
_cell.angle_gamma   90.00
#
_symmetry.space_group_name_H-M   'P 1'
#
loop_
_entity.id
_entity.type
_entity.pdbx_description
1 polymer ?
#
loop_
_entity_poly.entity_id
_entity_poly.type
_entity_poly.pdbx_seq_one_letter_code
_entity_poly.pdbx_strand_id
1 'polypeptide(L)'
;MEPTEKINFKDYVALDAKEGLKNEMINLPKRLHGEYRITHGDVTPCSFMRWKGELRFVNFRASRLFNEGSENFRGKRNVSYICPNILCERRRPGIDFNFLTDPIEDWYVLALVVYEIYTGCGPPEDDDSNLNLSPRERDIPDLKLIEDETIRNWMVDIFRKGDYLINTATA
;
A
#
# COMPACT_ATOMS: atom_id res chain seq x y z
N MET A 1 -26.96 -11.56 -9.19
CA MET A 1 -25.68 -10.95 -8.77
C MET A 1 -25.15 -10.19 -9.96
N GLU A 2 -24.84 -8.91 -9.82
CA GLU A 2 -24.12 -8.19 -10.87
C GLU A 2 -22.64 -8.61 -10.88
N PRO A 3 -21.93 -8.50 -12.02
CA PRO A 3 -20.54 -8.91 -12.10
C PRO A 3 -19.68 -8.03 -11.20
N THR A 4 -19.06 -8.66 -10.21
CA THR A 4 -17.85 -8.17 -9.54
C THR A 4 -16.66 -8.62 -10.37
N GLU A 5 -15.91 -7.68 -10.92
CA GLU A 5 -14.70 -7.99 -11.69
C GLU A 5 -13.47 -7.65 -10.83
N LYS A 6 -12.64 -8.67 -10.60
CA LYS A 6 -11.29 -8.45 -10.07
C LYS A 6 -10.51 -7.64 -11.10
N ILE A 7 -9.76 -6.67 -10.62
CA ILE A 7 -8.90 -5.88 -11.49
C ILE A 7 -7.72 -6.75 -11.91
N ASN A 8 -7.51 -6.87 -13.21
CA ASN A 8 -6.30 -7.41 -13.78
C ASN A 8 -5.47 -6.24 -14.31
N PHE A 9 -4.35 -5.93 -13.66
CA PHE A 9 -3.51 -4.79 -14.05
C PHE A 9 -2.93 -4.93 -15.46
N LYS A 10 -2.86 -6.16 -16.00
CA LYS A 10 -2.45 -6.40 -17.39
C LYS A 10 -3.41 -5.79 -18.41
N ASP A 11 -4.66 -5.51 -18.01
CA ASP A 11 -5.65 -4.88 -18.90
C ASP A 11 -5.39 -3.37 -19.06
N TYR A 12 -4.52 -2.77 -18.23
CA TYR A 12 -4.19 -1.35 -18.23
C TYR A 12 -2.82 -1.11 -18.90
N VAL A 13 -2.75 -1.35 -20.21
CA VAL A 13 -1.49 -1.21 -20.98
C VAL A 13 -1.16 0.24 -21.31
N ALA A 14 -2.18 1.03 -21.68
CA ALA A 14 -2.02 2.43 -22.07
C ALA A 14 -1.77 3.33 -20.85
N LEU A 15 -0.91 4.34 -21.01
CA LEU A 15 -0.56 5.28 -19.94
C LEU A 15 -1.78 5.99 -19.36
N ASP A 16 -2.68 6.49 -20.21
CA ASP A 16 -3.92 7.17 -19.78
C ASP A 16 -4.82 6.25 -18.94
N ALA A 17 -4.86 4.95 -19.27
CA ALA A 17 -5.62 3.97 -18.51
C ALA A 17 -4.99 3.72 -17.14
N LYS A 18 -3.66 3.61 -17.05
CA LYS A 18 -2.92 3.49 -15.78
C LYS A 18 -3.13 4.72 -14.91
N GLU A 19 -3.07 5.92 -15.50
CA GLU A 19 -3.31 7.17 -14.80
C GLU A 19 -4.75 7.29 -14.28
N GLY A 20 -5.74 6.96 -15.10
CA GLY A 20 -7.14 6.90 -14.69
C GLY A 20 -7.33 5.98 -13.49
N LEU A 21 -6.82 4.76 -13.57
CA LEU A 21 -6.89 3.79 -12.48
C LEU A 21 -6.19 4.27 -11.20
N LYS A 22 -4.98 4.81 -11.31
CA LYS A 22 -4.23 5.41 -10.20
C LYS A 22 -5.06 6.50 -9.51
N ASN A 23 -5.65 7.42 -10.28
CA ASN A 23 -6.44 8.51 -9.72
C ASN A 23 -7.67 8.00 -8.97
N GLU A 24 -8.36 7.00 -9.53
CA GLU A 24 -9.46 6.33 -8.84
C GLU A 24 -8.99 5.64 -7.55
N MET A 25 -7.87 4.92 -7.59
CA MET A 25 -7.29 4.26 -6.42
C MET A 25 -6.88 5.24 -5.33
N ILE A 26 -6.35 6.42 -5.68
CA ILE A 26 -5.99 7.48 -4.72
C ILE A 26 -7.24 8.09 -4.06
N ASN A 27 -8.34 8.20 -4.79
CA ASN A 27 -9.57 8.79 -4.25
C ASN A 27 -10.21 7.91 -3.18
N LEU A 28 -10.02 6.60 -3.22
CA LEU A 28 -10.57 5.67 -2.24
C LEU A 28 -10.02 5.89 -0.81
N PRO A 29 -8.69 5.86 -0.54
CA PRO A 29 -8.16 6.14 0.78
C PRO A 29 -8.33 7.61 1.16
N LYS A 30 -8.32 8.58 0.22
CA LYS A 30 -8.72 9.97 0.54
C LYS A 30 -10.09 10.02 1.20
N ARG A 31 -11.07 9.34 0.60
CA ARG A 31 -12.43 9.28 1.09
C ARG A 31 -12.53 8.49 2.39
N LEU A 32 -11.89 7.32 2.46
CA LEU A 32 -11.89 6.44 3.63
C LEU A 32 -11.31 7.15 4.87
N HIS A 33 -10.17 7.80 4.69
CA HIS A 33 -9.50 8.58 5.72
C HIS A 33 -10.23 9.86 6.08
N GLY A 34 -10.69 10.62 5.08
CA GLY A 34 -11.27 11.95 5.26
C GLY A 34 -12.70 11.90 5.81
N GLU A 35 -13.57 11.11 5.19
CA GLU A 35 -15.00 11.05 5.54
C GLU A 35 -15.25 10.12 6.72
N TYR A 36 -14.59 8.96 6.73
CA TYR A 36 -14.92 7.89 7.68
C TYR A 36 -13.91 7.74 8.81
N ARG A 37 -12.75 8.39 8.73
CA ARG A 37 -11.64 8.24 9.70
C ARG A 37 -11.24 6.76 9.88
N ILE A 38 -11.27 6.01 8.78
CA ILE A 38 -10.95 4.58 8.74
C ILE A 38 -9.66 4.36 7.94
N THR A 39 -8.74 3.57 8.47
CA THR A 39 -7.63 2.98 7.70
C THR A 39 -8.07 1.61 7.18
N HIS A 40 -7.78 1.28 5.92
CA HIS A 40 -8.05 -0.03 5.34
C HIS A 40 -7.17 -1.12 5.98
N GLY A 41 -5.88 -0.83 6.14
CA GLY A 41 -4.91 -1.65 6.90
C GLY A 41 -4.41 -2.91 6.20
N ASP A 42 -4.83 -3.12 4.94
CA ASP A 42 -4.43 -4.26 4.09
C ASP A 42 -4.70 -3.91 2.62
N VAL A 43 -4.21 -2.75 2.19
CA VAL A 43 -4.27 -2.37 0.77
C VAL A 43 -3.40 -3.36 0.00
N THR A 44 -3.93 -3.97 -1.05
CA THR A 44 -3.20 -4.88 -1.94
C THR A 44 -3.85 -4.79 -3.32
N PRO A 45 -3.26 -5.35 -4.39
CA PRO A 45 -3.95 -5.47 -5.67
C PRO A 45 -5.35 -6.10 -5.56
N CYS A 46 -5.50 -7.08 -4.66
CA CYS A 46 -6.77 -7.78 -4.41
C CYS A 46 -7.79 -6.96 -3.61
N SER A 47 -7.40 -5.83 -3.04
CA SER A 47 -8.27 -4.94 -2.26
C SER A 47 -9.09 -4.01 -3.15
N PHE A 48 -8.89 -4.03 -4.48
CA PHE A 48 -9.62 -3.21 -5.44
C PHE A 48 -10.51 -4.06 -6.35
N MET A 49 -11.76 -3.61 -6.54
CA MET A 49 -12.74 -4.30 -7.36
C MET A 49 -13.61 -3.30 -8.11
N ARG A 50 -14.01 -3.66 -9.33
CA ARG A 50 -15.02 -2.90 -10.08
C ARG A 50 -16.42 -3.41 -9.71
N TRP A 51 -17.31 -2.49 -9.38
CA TRP A 51 -18.73 -2.75 -9.18
C TRP A 51 -19.54 -1.65 -9.85
N LYS A 52 -20.40 -2.01 -10.82
CA LYS A 52 -21.19 -1.05 -11.60
C LYS A 52 -20.33 0.04 -12.28
N GLY A 53 -19.14 -0.33 -12.75
CA GLY A 53 -18.18 0.58 -13.36
C GLY A 53 -17.35 1.40 -12.36
N GLU A 54 -17.67 1.39 -11.08
CA GLU A 54 -16.94 2.14 -10.05
C GLU A 54 -15.87 1.27 -9.39
N LEU A 55 -14.69 1.85 -9.16
CA LEU A 55 -13.66 1.26 -8.33
C LEU A 55 -14.07 1.31 -6.86
N ARG A 56 -13.90 0.20 -6.13
CA ARG A 56 -14.22 0.10 -4.69
C ARG A 56 -13.14 -0.67 -3.94
N PHE A 57 -12.98 -0.32 -2.67
CA PHE A 57 -12.25 -1.15 -1.73
C PHE A 57 -13.06 -2.40 -1.35
N VAL A 58 -12.36 -3.51 -1.15
CA VAL A 58 -12.84 -4.77 -0.59
C VAL A 58 -11.78 -5.32 0.38
N ASN A 59 -12.14 -6.33 1.18
CA ASN A 59 -11.25 -6.94 2.19
C ASN A 59 -10.96 -6.06 3.42
N PHE A 60 -12.00 -5.48 4.03
CA PHE A 60 -11.90 -4.65 5.23
C PHE A 60 -11.56 -5.39 6.54
N ARG A 61 -11.02 -6.62 6.48
CA ARG A 61 -10.74 -7.43 7.67
C ARG A 61 -9.65 -6.83 8.56
N ALA A 62 -8.76 -6.02 7.98
CA ALA A 62 -7.71 -5.32 8.70
C ALA A 62 -8.08 -3.87 9.03
N SER A 63 -9.28 -3.44 8.67
CA SER A 63 -9.66 -2.03 8.72
C SER A 63 -10.03 -1.57 10.12
N ARG A 64 -9.76 -0.30 10.39
CA ARG A 64 -9.83 0.26 11.74
C ARG A 64 -10.16 1.74 11.73
N LEU A 65 -10.76 2.20 12.82
CA LEU A 65 -10.86 3.64 13.07
C LEU A 65 -9.51 4.19 13.52
N PHE A 66 -9.20 5.44 13.15
CA PHE A 66 -7.93 6.08 13.52
C PHE A 66 -7.66 6.14 15.03
N ASN A 67 -8.72 6.18 15.83
CA ASN A 67 -8.66 6.25 17.29
C ASN A 67 -9.00 4.92 17.97
N GLU A 68 -9.10 3.82 17.21
CA GLU A 68 -9.34 2.50 17.78
C GLU A 68 -8.10 2.04 18.56
N GLY A 69 -8.31 1.66 19.82
CA GLY A 69 -7.25 1.08 20.65
C GLY A 69 -6.72 -0.21 20.04
N SER A 70 -5.42 -0.44 20.20
CA SER A 70 -4.73 -1.60 19.63
C SER A 70 -5.34 -2.94 20.06
N GLU A 71 -5.84 -3.03 21.28
CA GLU A 71 -6.47 -4.21 21.88
C GLU A 71 -7.74 -4.69 21.14
N ASN A 72 -8.32 -3.87 20.28
CA ASN A 72 -9.53 -4.19 19.53
C ASN A 72 -9.24 -4.79 18.15
N PHE A 73 -7.98 -4.79 17.71
CA PHE A 73 -7.62 -5.32 16.40
C PHE A 73 -7.69 -6.86 16.36
N ARG A 74 -8.34 -7.38 15.33
CA ARG A 74 -8.50 -8.83 15.09
C ARG A 74 -8.18 -9.23 13.64
N GLY A 75 -7.59 -8.30 12.88
CA GLY A 75 -7.33 -8.47 11.45
C GLY A 75 -6.04 -9.24 11.18
N LYS A 76 -5.89 -9.69 9.92
CA LYS A 76 -4.62 -10.17 9.38
C LYS A 76 -4.16 -9.19 8.31
N ARG A 77 -2.86 -8.94 8.20
CA ARG A 77 -2.25 -8.05 7.21
C ARG A 77 -1.28 -8.83 6.33
N ASN A 78 -1.10 -8.40 5.09
CA ASN A 78 -0.08 -8.94 4.20
C ASN A 78 1.31 -8.39 4.55
N VAL A 79 2.26 -9.26 4.90
CA VAL A 79 3.61 -8.88 5.36
C VAL A 79 4.45 -8.21 4.27
N SER A 80 4.23 -8.58 3.00
CA SER A 80 4.93 -8.04 1.84
C SER A 80 4.58 -6.57 1.56
N TYR A 81 3.51 -6.06 2.18
CA TYR A 81 3.03 -4.70 2.02
C TYR A 81 2.98 -3.97 3.37
N ILE A 82 3.91 -4.23 4.29
CA ILE A 82 3.94 -3.49 5.56
C ILE A 82 4.81 -2.24 5.45
N CYS A 83 4.26 -1.12 5.91
CA CYS A 83 4.98 0.15 6.01
C CYS A 83 6.09 0.08 7.10
N PRO A 84 7.32 0.54 6.80
CA PRO A 84 8.45 0.46 7.73
C PRO A 84 8.23 1.14 9.09
N ASN A 85 7.49 2.25 9.13
CA ASN A 85 7.17 2.98 10.37
C ASN A 85 6.58 2.06 11.47
N ILE A 86 5.78 1.05 11.11
CA ILE A 86 5.21 0.07 12.06
C ILE A 86 6.29 -0.88 12.57
N LEU A 87 7.14 -1.34 11.66
CA LEU A 87 8.09 -2.41 11.94
C LEU A 87 9.31 -1.91 12.72
N CYS A 88 9.59 -0.61 12.68
CA CYS A 88 10.66 -0.01 13.47
C CYS A 88 10.42 -0.02 14.99
N GLU A 89 9.17 -0.17 15.45
CA GLU A 89 8.91 -0.16 16.89
C GLU A 89 9.04 -1.52 17.57
N ARG A 90 9.24 -2.64 16.86
CA ARG A 90 9.21 -3.95 17.53
C ARG A 90 9.97 -5.04 16.76
N ARG A 91 11.25 -5.19 17.10
CA ARG A 91 11.94 -6.50 17.18
C ARG A 91 11.74 -7.11 18.57
N ARG A 92 10.49 -7.30 19.00
CA ARG A 92 10.19 -8.16 20.15
C ARG A 92 9.63 -9.49 19.63
N PRO A 93 10.16 -10.65 20.03
CA PRO A 93 9.49 -11.91 19.77
C PRO A 93 8.05 -11.87 20.34
N GLY A 94 7.04 -12.27 19.55
CA GLY A 94 5.64 -12.34 20.01
C GLY A 94 4.79 -11.07 19.78
N ILE A 95 5.08 -10.28 18.75
CA ILE A 95 4.31 -9.07 18.46
C ILE A 95 2.93 -9.41 17.95
N ASP A 96 1.98 -9.12 18.82
CA ASP A 96 0.61 -8.86 18.50
C ASP A 96 0.56 -7.64 17.55
N PHE A 97 -0.07 -7.78 16.37
CA PHE A 97 -0.28 -6.71 15.37
C PHE A 97 -1.23 -5.59 15.87
N ASN A 98 -1.48 -5.58 17.17
CA ASN A 98 -2.23 -4.62 17.94
C ASN A 98 -1.39 -3.36 18.17
N PHE A 99 -1.33 -2.48 17.18
CA PHE A 99 -0.71 -1.15 17.26
C PHE A 99 -1.66 -0.06 16.81
N LEU A 100 -1.40 1.21 17.16
CA LEU A 100 -2.11 2.31 16.51
C LEU A 100 -1.84 2.27 15.01
N THR A 101 -2.89 2.39 14.20
CA THR A 101 -2.77 2.33 12.74
C THR A 101 -2.63 3.75 12.23
N ASP A 102 -1.52 4.04 11.54
CA ASP A 102 -1.31 5.35 10.93
C ASP A 102 -1.93 5.35 9.51
N PRO A 103 -2.74 6.35 9.13
CA PRO A 103 -3.26 6.47 7.77
C PRO A 103 -2.19 6.44 6.68
N ILE A 104 -0.92 6.80 7.00
CA ILE A 104 0.19 6.71 6.05
C ILE A 104 0.47 5.28 5.58
N GLU A 105 0.05 4.26 6.35
CA GLU A 105 0.24 2.86 5.97
C GLU A 105 -0.49 2.53 4.67
N ASP A 106 -1.76 2.89 4.55
CA ASP A 106 -2.54 2.70 3.32
C ASP A 106 -1.92 3.44 2.14
N TRP A 107 -1.34 4.63 2.39
CA TRP A 107 -0.67 5.42 1.36
C TRP A 107 0.62 4.76 0.87
N TYR A 108 1.46 4.30 1.80
CA TYR A 108 2.70 3.58 1.51
C TYR A 108 2.42 2.37 0.61
N VAL A 109 1.41 1.61 0.99
CA VAL A 109 1.05 0.39 0.29
C VAL A 109 0.38 0.68 -1.05
N LEU A 110 -0.45 1.72 -1.12
CA LEU A 110 -0.98 2.18 -2.39
C LEU A 110 0.13 2.58 -3.36
N ALA A 111 1.21 3.21 -2.89
CA ALA A 111 2.35 3.52 -3.75
C ALA A 111 3.00 2.24 -4.32
N LEU A 112 3.12 1.17 -3.53
CA LEU A 112 3.58 -0.14 -4.03
C LEU A 112 2.63 -0.75 -5.07
N VAL A 113 1.31 -0.63 -4.87
CA VAL A 113 0.32 -1.10 -5.86
C VAL A 113 0.41 -0.28 -7.14
N VAL A 114 0.59 1.05 -7.05
CA VAL A 114 0.79 1.92 -8.22
C VAL A 114 2.08 1.54 -8.96
N TYR A 115 3.17 1.23 -8.25
CA TYR A 115 4.38 0.71 -8.87
C TYR A 115 4.11 -0.54 -9.70
N GLU A 116 3.38 -1.50 -9.16
CA GLU A 116 3.04 -2.76 -9.83
C GLU A 116 2.21 -2.52 -11.10
N ILE A 117 1.31 -1.54 -11.09
CA ILE A 117 0.53 -1.15 -12.28
C ILE A 117 1.43 -0.53 -13.36
N TYR A 118 2.37 0.33 -12.96
CA TYR A 118 3.22 1.03 -13.91
C TYR A 118 4.28 0.12 -14.53
N THR A 119 4.85 -0.78 -13.74
CA THR A 119 6.01 -1.60 -14.14
C THR A 119 5.65 -3.04 -14.50
N GLY A 120 4.51 -3.56 -14.02
CA GLY A 120 4.17 -4.98 -14.07
C GLY A 120 4.96 -5.85 -13.08
N CYS A 121 5.84 -5.25 -12.29
CA CYS A 121 6.65 -5.91 -11.28
C CYS A 121 6.02 -5.72 -9.90
N GLY A 122 5.87 -6.80 -9.14
CA GLY A 122 5.46 -6.70 -7.73
C GLY A 122 6.50 -5.96 -6.89
N PRO A 123 6.16 -5.61 -5.63
CA PRO A 123 7.17 -5.15 -4.69
C PRO A 123 8.26 -6.23 -4.52
N PRO A 124 9.50 -5.85 -4.14
CA PRO A 124 10.57 -6.81 -3.86
C PRO A 124 10.08 -7.90 -2.91
N GLU A 125 10.31 -9.16 -3.28
CA GLU A 125 9.98 -10.29 -2.41
C GLU A 125 10.94 -10.28 -1.21
N ASP A 126 10.39 -10.27 0.00
CA ASP A 126 11.17 -10.56 1.20
C ASP A 126 11.54 -12.04 1.14
N ASP A 127 12.77 -12.33 0.71
CA ASP A 127 13.36 -13.65 0.86
C ASP A 127 13.36 -14.03 2.36
N ASP A 128 13.05 -15.28 2.74
CA ASP A 128 12.94 -15.68 4.16
C ASP A 128 14.23 -15.39 4.97
N SER A 129 15.36 -15.19 4.29
CA SER A 129 16.64 -14.75 4.84
C SER A 129 16.66 -13.29 5.32
N ASN A 130 15.77 -12.44 4.79
CA ASN A 130 15.62 -11.01 5.08
C ASN A 130 14.70 -10.72 6.28
N LEU A 131 14.14 -11.74 6.94
CA LEU A 131 13.39 -11.60 8.20
C LEU A 131 14.22 -10.92 9.31
N ASN A 132 15.55 -10.88 9.16
CA ASN A 132 16.48 -10.23 10.09
C ASN A 132 16.86 -8.79 9.70
N LEU A 133 16.48 -8.29 8.52
CA LEU A 133 16.73 -6.90 8.14
C LEU A 133 15.73 -5.98 8.82
N SER A 134 16.18 -4.79 9.23
CA SER A 134 15.25 -3.72 9.63
C SER A 134 14.33 -3.42 8.46
N PRO A 135 13.05 -3.16 8.66
CA PRO A 135 12.18 -2.85 7.51
C PRO A 135 12.46 -1.51 6.84
N ARG A 136 13.33 -0.69 7.44
CA ARG A 136 13.99 0.46 6.80
C ARG A 136 15.16 0.07 5.86
N GLU A 137 15.62 -1.17 5.95
CA GLU A 137 16.71 -1.78 5.16
C GLU A 137 16.17 -2.74 4.09
N ARG A 138 14.83 -2.95 4.00
CA ARG A 138 14.21 -3.64 2.86
C ARG A 138 14.46 -2.85 1.59
N ASP A 139 14.65 -3.49 0.45
CA ASP A 139 14.79 -2.77 -0.82
C ASP A 139 13.47 -2.06 -1.19
N ILE A 140 13.55 -0.80 -1.61
CA ILE A 140 12.44 -0.17 -2.33
C ILE A 140 12.41 -0.67 -3.77
N PRO A 141 11.22 -0.70 -4.39
CA PRO A 141 11.13 -0.92 -5.83
C PRO A 141 11.96 0.13 -6.60
N ASP A 142 12.60 -0.28 -7.70
CA ASP A 142 13.40 0.62 -8.54
C ASP A 142 12.50 1.61 -9.27
N LEU A 143 12.39 2.82 -8.72
CA LEU A 143 11.52 3.87 -9.24
C LEU A 143 11.92 4.34 -10.64
N LYS A 144 13.15 4.08 -11.10
CA LYS A 144 13.60 4.42 -12.46
C LYS A 144 12.82 3.69 -13.54
N LEU A 145 12.16 2.58 -13.19
CA LEU A 145 11.26 1.85 -14.10
C LEU A 145 9.95 2.61 -14.39
N ILE A 146 9.62 3.63 -13.59
CA ILE A 146 8.50 4.52 -13.85
C ILE A 146 9.03 5.72 -14.64
N GLU A 147 8.65 5.86 -15.91
CA GLU A 147 9.12 6.97 -16.76
C GLU A 147 8.59 8.35 -16.32
N ASP A 148 7.40 8.37 -15.71
CA ASP A 148 6.74 9.60 -15.24
C ASP A 148 7.37 10.14 -13.95
N GLU A 149 8.04 11.29 -14.04
CA GLU A 149 8.68 11.98 -12.92
C GLU A 149 7.70 12.41 -11.84
N THR A 150 6.48 12.81 -12.21
CA THR A 150 5.46 13.24 -11.25
C THR A 150 5.05 12.07 -10.36
N ILE A 151 4.90 10.89 -10.96
CA ILE A 151 4.59 9.65 -10.22
C ILE A 151 5.75 9.24 -9.33
N ARG A 152 6.99 9.27 -9.84
CA ARG A 152 8.18 8.97 -9.03
C ARG A 152 8.25 9.88 -7.82
N ASN A 153 8.11 11.19 -8.00
CA ASN A 153 8.16 12.17 -6.91
C ASN A 153 7.03 11.94 -5.88
N TRP A 154 5.82 11.66 -6.35
CA TRP A 154 4.70 11.32 -5.46
C TRP A 154 4.98 10.08 -4.60
N MET A 155 5.56 9.03 -5.19
CA MET A 155 5.94 7.83 -4.46
C MET A 155 7.08 8.09 -3.46
N VAL A 156 8.11 8.83 -3.85
CA VAL A 156 9.22 9.24 -2.98
C VAL A 156 8.70 9.96 -1.74
N ASP A 157 7.77 10.90 -1.91
CA ASP A 157 7.18 11.64 -0.80
C ASP A 157 6.38 10.74 0.16
N ILE A 158 5.66 9.76 -0.37
CA ILE A 158 4.92 8.78 0.43
C ILE A 158 5.88 7.87 1.20
N PHE A 159 6.89 7.31 0.54
CA PHE A 159 7.84 6.40 1.16
C PHE A 159 8.65 7.09 2.26
N ARG A 160 9.04 8.36 2.08
CA ARG A 160 9.66 9.17 3.15
C ARG A 160 8.75 9.35 4.36
N LYS A 161 7.46 9.61 4.14
CA LYS A 161 6.47 9.73 5.22
C LYS A 161 6.21 8.40 5.93
N GLY A 162 6.38 7.27 5.22
CA GLY A 162 6.38 5.92 5.78
C GLY A 162 7.67 5.53 6.50
N ASP A 163 8.53 6.50 6.85
CA ASP A 163 9.83 6.33 7.50
C ASP A 163 10.87 5.51 6.72
N TYR A 164 10.72 5.43 5.39
CA TYR A 164 11.72 4.78 4.55
C TYR A 164 12.88 5.73 4.22
N LEU A 165 14.11 5.25 4.36
CA LEU A 165 15.32 6.00 4.01
C LEU A 165 15.62 5.85 2.51
N ILE A 166 15.13 6.78 1.69
CA ILE A 166 15.43 6.81 0.26
C ILE A 166 16.82 7.42 0.05
N ASN A 167 17.76 6.64 -0.47
CA ASN A 167 19.05 7.17 -0.91
C ASN A 167 18.84 7.91 -2.25
N THR A 168 19.11 9.22 -2.29
CA THR A 168 18.76 10.08 -3.44
C THR A 168 19.59 9.79 -4.70
N ALA A 169 20.55 8.87 -4.66
CA ALA A 169 21.32 8.42 -5.82
C ALA A 169 20.59 7.36 -6.67
N THR A 170 19.56 6.72 -6.11
CA THR A 170 18.80 5.64 -6.75
C THR A 170 17.33 5.98 -7.03
N ALA A 171 16.86 7.16 -6.60
CA ALA A 171 15.53 7.70 -6.88
C ALA A 171 15.46 8.43 -8.24
#